data_AF-K1RCX2-F1
#
_entry.id   AF-K1RCX2-F1
#
_cell.length_a   1.000
_cell.length_b   1.000
_cell.length_c   1.000
_cell.angle_alpha   90.00
_cell.angle_beta   90.00
_cell.angle_gamma   90.00
#
_symmetry.space_group_name_H-M   'P 1'
#
loop_
_entity.id
_entity.type
_entity.pdbx_description
1 polymer ?
#
loop_
_entity_poly.entity_id
_entity_poly.type
_entity_poly.pdbx_seq_one_letter_code
_entity_poly.pdbx_strand_id
1 'polypeptide(L)' 'MDVFGAKFNQQLIQMGINRTNTNYGGYGMKATKIVFPNGSIDPWHFLGFSKDLSAESPAIYIQGTAHCANMYPATSEDLP' A
#
# COMPACT_ATOMS: atom_id res chain seq x y z
N MET A 1 28.04 -15.49 -4.07
CA MET A 1 27.34 -15.56 -2.77
C MET A 1 26.28 -14.48 -2.82
N ASP A 2 25.00 -14.84 -2.66
CA ASP A 2 23.92 -13.85 -2.61
C ASP A 2 23.96 -13.10 -1.27
N VAL A 3 23.55 -11.83 -1.24
CA VAL A 3 23.73 -10.88 -0.12
C VAL A 3 23.12 -11.41 1.19
N PHE A 4 22.01 -12.15 1.10
CA PHE A 4 21.30 -12.68 2.27
C PHE A 4 21.51 -14.19 2.49
N GLY A 5 22.24 -14.87 1.59
CA GLY A 5 22.50 -16.31 1.64
C GLY A 5 21.41 -17.19 1.02
N ALA A 6 21.75 -18.46 0.79
CA ALA A 6 20.96 -19.40 -0.02
C ALA A 6 19.53 -19.70 0.49
N LYS A 7 19.25 -19.37 1.76
CA LYS A 7 17.92 -19.49 2.35
C LYS A 7 16.91 -18.53 1.71
N PHE A 8 17.34 -17.35 1.27
CA PHE A 8 16.49 -16.32 0.68
C PHE A 8 16.31 -16.57 -0.82
N ASN A 9 15.60 -17.65 -1.13
CA ASN A 9 15.36 -18.08 -2.49
C ASN A 9 13.89 -17.84 -2.90
N GLN A 10 13.58 -18.14 -4.16
CA GLN A 10 12.24 -18.00 -4.72
C GLN A 10 11.16 -18.77 -3.94
N GLN A 11 11.49 -19.94 -3.39
CA GLN A 11 10.54 -20.73 -2.59
C GLN A 11 10.16 -20.00 -1.30
N LEU A 12 11.14 -19.44 -0.59
CA LEU A 12 10.89 -18.65 0.61
C LEU A 12 10.03 -17.41 0.31
N ILE A 13 10.34 -16.71 -0.79
CA ILE A 13 9.55 -15.55 -1.25
C ILE A 13 8.10 -15.97 -1.54
N GLN A 14 7.90 -17.06 -2.28
CA GLN A 14 6.56 -17.53 -2.63
C GLN A 14 5.75 -17.95 -1.38
N MET A 15 6.40 -18.61 -0.41
CA MET A 15 5.76 -18.94 0.86
C MET A 15 5.35 -17.67 1.64
N GLY A 16 6.19 -16.63 1.63
CA GLY A 16 5.88 -15.34 2.23
C GLY A 16 4.67 -14.66 1.58
N ILE A 17 4.64 -14.61 0.23
CA ILE A 17 3.52 -14.07 -0.53
C ILE A 17 2.22 -14.81 -0.19
N ASN A 18 2.25 -16.15 -0.23
CA ASN A 18 1.08 -16.98 0.08
C ASN A 18 0.59 -16.73 1.50
N ARG A 19 1.49 -16.72 2.49
CA ARG A 19 1.13 -16.48 3.90
C ARG A 19 0.48 -15.11 4.09
N THR A 20 1.06 -14.06 3.52
CA THR A 20 0.52 -12.70 3.62
C THR A 20 -0.85 -12.61 2.97
N ASN A 21 -1.03 -13.17 1.77
CA ASN A 21 -2.33 -13.16 1.08
C ASN A 21 -3.39 -13.99 1.80
N THR A 22 -3.03 -15.14 2.40
CA THR A 22 -3.95 -15.94 3.21
C THR A 22 -4.40 -15.19 4.46
N ASN A 23 -3.49 -14.49 5.13
CA ASN A 23 -3.81 -13.81 6.39
C ASN A 23 -4.57 -12.49 6.19
N TYR A 24 -4.27 -11.75 5.13
CA TYR A 24 -4.78 -10.38 4.93
C TYR A 24 -5.67 -10.21 3.70
N GLY A 25 -5.80 -11.23 2.86
CA GLY A 25 -6.72 -11.27 1.71
C GLY A 25 -6.19 -10.61 0.43
N GLY A 26 -4.99 -10.02 0.44
CA GLY A 26 -4.43 -9.33 -0.74
C GLY A 26 -5.39 -8.25 -1.26
N TYR A 27 -5.61 -8.20 -2.58
CA TYR A 27 -6.62 -7.31 -3.18
C TYR A 27 -8.08 -7.70 -2.85
N GLY A 28 -8.32 -8.90 -2.31
CA GLY A 28 -9.62 -9.37 -1.84
C GLY A 28 -9.86 -9.14 -0.35
N MET A 29 -9.09 -8.24 0.29
CA MET A 29 -9.18 -7.93 1.72
C MET A 29 -10.63 -7.64 2.16
N LYS A 30 -10.97 -8.09 3.37
CA LYS A 30 -12.24 -7.77 4.03
C LYS A 30 -11.95 -6.93 5.27
N ALA A 31 -12.16 -5.63 5.15
CA ALA A 31 -11.89 -4.67 6.22
C ALA A 31 -12.95 -3.57 6.26
N THR A 32 -13.19 -3.05 7.46
CA THR A 32 -14.07 -1.91 7.73
C THR A 32 -13.31 -0.86 8.52
N LYS A 33 -13.69 0.41 8.36
CA LYS A 33 -13.14 1.55 9.11
C LYS A 33 -11.65 1.78 8.83
N ILE A 34 -11.23 1.59 7.58
CA ILE A 34 -9.85 1.86 7.11
C ILE A 34 -9.90 2.86 5.96
N VAL A 35 -9.15 3.94 6.06
CA VAL A 35 -8.96 4.90 4.97
C VAL A 35 -7.64 4.60 4.26
N PHE A 36 -7.65 4.55 2.93
CA PHE A 36 -6.46 4.31 2.09
C PHE A 36 -6.03 5.57 1.34
N PRO A 37 -5.24 6.47 1.95
CA PRO A 37 -4.69 7.63 1.25
C PRO A 37 -3.50 7.22 0.37
N ASN A 38 -3.51 7.60 -0.90
CA ASN A 38 -2.41 7.40 -1.83
C ASN A 38 -2.19 8.64 -2.69
N GLY A 39 -0.93 9.06 -2.83
CA GLY A 39 -0.54 10.14 -3.73
C GLY A 39 -0.39 9.65 -5.17
N SER A 40 -0.78 10.47 -6.15
CA SER A 40 -0.74 10.08 -7.56
C SER A 40 0.67 9.94 -8.14
N ILE A 41 1.67 10.56 -7.52
CA ILE A 41 3.09 10.50 -7.92
C ILE A 41 3.81 9.36 -7.18
N ASP A 42 3.26 8.87 -6.07
CA ASP A 42 3.85 7.79 -5.28
C ASP A 42 3.94 6.49 -6.10
N PRO A 43 5.12 5.94 -6.44
CA PRO A 43 5.20 4.69 -7.20
C PRO A 43 4.55 3.49 -6.48
N TRP A 44 4.34 3.59 -5.16
CA TRP A 44 3.74 2.53 -4.37
C TRP A 44 2.20 2.49 -4.43
N HIS A 45 1.54 3.50 -4.98
CA HIS A 45 0.07 3.54 -5.01
C HIS A 45 -0.54 2.35 -5.77
N PHE A 46 0.18 1.78 -6.74
CA PHE A 46 -0.23 0.59 -7.49
C PHE A 46 -0.31 -0.69 -6.63
N LEU A 47 0.41 -0.73 -5.52
CA LEU A 47 0.40 -1.87 -4.58
C LEU A 47 -0.71 -1.73 -3.52
N GLY A 48 -1.38 -0.59 -3.46
CA GLY A 48 -2.47 -0.31 -2.52
C GLY A 48 -3.86 -0.30 -3.16
N PHE A 49 -4.81 0.33 -2.49
CA PHE A 49 -6.17 0.56 -2.98
C PHE A 49 -6.32 2.01 -3.45
N SER A 50 -6.56 2.22 -4.74
CA SER A 50 -6.84 3.53 -5.35
C SER A 50 -8.33 3.76 -5.63
N LYS A 51 -9.17 2.80 -5.22
CA LYS A 51 -10.63 2.83 -5.29
C LYS A 51 -11.18 2.28 -3.99
N ASP A 52 -12.35 2.76 -3.59
CA ASP A 52 -13.01 2.32 -2.37
C ASP A 52 -13.13 0.80 -2.32
N LEU A 53 -12.69 0.22 -1.20
CA LEU A 53 -12.89 -1.20 -0.92
C LEU A 53 -14.35 -1.46 -0.53
N SER A 54 -14.94 -0.51 0.21
CA SER A 54 -16.35 -0.46 0.60
C SER A 54 -16.70 0.97 1.04
N ALA A 55 -17.98 1.25 1.28
CA ALA A 55 -18.40 2.54 1.82
C ALA A 55 -17.80 2.86 3.22
N GLU A 56 -17.42 1.83 3.98
CA GLU A 56 -16.76 1.98 5.29
C GLU A 56 -15.23 1.99 5.21
N SER A 57 -14.67 1.76 4.02
CA SER A 57 -13.24 1.69 3.78
C SER A 57 -12.85 2.41 2.49
N PRO A 58 -12.92 3.76 2.48
CA PRO A 58 -12.70 4.56 1.28
C PRO A 58 -11.22 4.67 0.91
N ALA A 59 -10.95 4.85 -0.39
CA ALA A 59 -9.64 5.20 -0.91
C ALA A 59 -9.61 6.68 -1.29
N ILE A 60 -8.60 7.40 -0.81
CA ILE A 60 -8.41 8.82 -1.12
C ILE A 60 -7.20 8.91 -2.04
N TYR A 61 -7.45 9.21 -3.32
CA TYR A 61 -6.40 9.36 -4.32
C TYR A 61 -6.08 10.83 -4.54
N ILE A 62 -4.93 11.26 -4.02
CA ILE A 62 -4.55 12.67 -3.92
C ILE A 62 -3.68 13.04 -5.12
N GLN A 63 -4.17 13.93 -5.98
CA GLN A 63 -3.44 14.35 -7.17
C GLN A 63 -2.23 15.21 -6.82
N GLY A 64 -1.10 14.95 -7.45
CA GLY A 64 0.11 15.76 -7.34
C GLY A 64 0.97 15.48 -6.11
N THR A 65 0.61 14.51 -5.26
CA THR A 65 1.37 14.20 -4.04
C THR A 65 2.18 12.92 -4.15
N ALA A 66 3.30 12.89 -3.41
CA ALA A 66 4.21 11.76 -3.33
C ALA A 66 3.90 10.85 -2.13
N HIS A 67 4.80 9.90 -1.86
CA HIS A 67 4.63 8.88 -0.83
C HIS A 67 4.31 9.47 0.54
N CYS A 68 3.12 9.14 1.05
CA CYS A 68 2.62 9.56 2.37
C CYS A 68 2.68 11.07 2.64
N ALA A 69 2.57 11.91 1.60
CA ALA A 69 2.68 13.36 1.77
C ALA A 69 1.65 13.93 2.77
N ASN A 70 0.46 13.32 2.83
CA ASN A 70 -0.61 13.67 3.76
C ASN A 70 -0.25 13.48 5.25
N MET A 71 0.86 12.81 5.57
CA MET A 71 1.30 12.56 6.95
C MET A 71 2.31 13.61 7.45
N TYR A 72 2.77 14.50 6.57
CA TYR A 72 3.63 15.61 6.97
C TYR A 72 2.82 16.72 7.67
N PRO A 73 3.48 17.55 8.51
CA PRO A 73 2.86 18.76 9.01
C PRO A 73 2.39 19.66 7.87
N ALA A 74 1.28 20.37 8.08
CA ALA A 74 0.74 21.29 7.09
C ALA A 74 1.73 22.42 6.77
N THR A 75 1.80 22.80 5.50
CA THR A 75 2.64 23.88 4.99
C THR A 75 1.86 24.81 4.06
N SER A 76 2.41 26.00 3.80
CA SER A 76 1.83 26.92 2.80
C SER A 76 2.01 26.42 1.37
N GLU A 77 2.88 25.44 1.15
CA GLU A 77 3.19 24.87 -0.15
C GLU A 77 2.34 23.63 -0.47
N ASP A 78 1.48 23.19 0.45
CA ASP A 78 0.60 22.05 0.24
C ASP A 78 -0.37 22.32 -0.93
N LEU A 79 -0.48 21.33 -1.82
CA LEU A 79 -1.46 21.39 -2.91
C LEU A 79 -2.89 21.26 -2.35
N PRO A 80 -3.89 21.91 -2.98
CA PRO A 80 -5.29 21.77 -2.60
C PRO A 80 -5.82 20.33 -2.60
#